data_AF-A0A2N6U1J2-F1
#
_entry.id   AF-A0A2N6U1J2-F1
#
_cell.length_a   1.000
_cell.length_b   1.000
_cell.length_c   1.000
_cell.angle_alpha   90.00
_cell.angle_beta   90.00
_cell.angle_gamma   90.00
#
_symmetry.space_group_name_H-M   'P 1'
#
loop_
_entity.id
_entity.type
_entity.pdbx_description
1 polymer ?
#
loop_
_entity_poly.entity_id
_entity_poly.type
_entity_poly.pdbx_seq_one_letter_code
_entity_poly.pdbx_strand_id
1 'polypeptide(L)'
;MTIVRRTLAALAAPALALGIVACGGEEEPVKTTPAQEEEPAQDEPLEEDKDEDSEEENEDASQEDGSGEGPGGEDSGEEGSDAAQGEPTVIGSEWIEDDWELTEVDQDLCDFSIADSPFSDNPDVFSCGATADSAVACVLDVDQMVQCVESADSKKAIFFESSAVAGGAKPEDEAEPTPIRLELTDGTSCSPAAHAGMETHDGKAAWYGCEDGSELLADIEEGISSTVNTSSDVWTVERIVDGGDPETTAVRSAFFAEPPAD
;
A
#
# COMPACT_ATOMS: atom_id res chain seq x y z
N MET A 1 16.73 19.73 29.77
CA MET A 1 16.72 18.35 30.31
C MET A 1 16.05 18.36 31.67
N THR A 2 14.74 18.10 31.70
CA THR A 2 13.96 17.97 32.92
C THR A 2 13.23 16.64 32.83
N ILE A 3 13.72 15.65 33.56
CA ILE A 3 13.19 14.28 33.57
C ILE A 3 11.94 14.27 34.45
N VAL A 4 10.76 14.11 33.86
CA VAL A 4 9.50 13.92 34.59
C VAL A 4 9.27 12.42 34.73
N ARG A 5 9.58 11.89 35.92
CA ARG A 5 9.25 10.50 36.31
C ARG A 5 7.75 10.40 36.58
N ARG A 6 6.97 9.83 35.65
CA ARG A 6 5.59 9.42 35.91
C ARG A 6 5.60 8.07 36.63
N THR A 7 5.03 8.06 37.83
CA THR A 7 4.86 6.89 38.68
C THR A 7 3.50 6.27 38.35
N LEU A 8 3.48 5.11 37.68
CA LEU A 8 2.24 4.35 37.48
C LEU A 8 1.91 3.57 38.76
N ALA A 9 0.74 3.84 39.31
CA ALA A 9 0.17 3.15 40.45
C ALA A 9 -0.45 1.82 39.96
N ALA A 10 0.07 0.70 40.47
CA ALA A 10 -0.51 -0.62 40.28
C ALA A 10 -1.88 -0.71 40.97
N LEU A 11 -2.95 -0.91 40.20
CA LEU A 11 -4.25 -1.32 40.69
C LEU A 11 -4.37 -2.85 40.56
N ALA A 12 -4.23 -3.52 41.69
CA ALA A 12 -4.51 -4.94 41.84
C ALA A 12 -6.02 -5.20 41.72
N ALA A 13 -6.42 -6.02 40.77
CA ALA A 13 -7.76 -6.60 40.71
C ALA A 13 -7.79 -7.96 41.45
N PRO A 14 -8.83 -8.26 42.25
CA PRO A 14 -8.91 -9.49 43.02
C PRO A 14 -9.39 -10.66 42.17
N ALA A 15 -8.68 -11.78 42.30
CA ALA A 15 -9.12 -13.10 41.86
C ALA A 15 -10.37 -13.55 42.63
N LEU A 16 -11.43 -13.92 41.92
CA LEU A 16 -12.55 -14.69 42.46
C LEU A 16 -12.47 -16.11 41.93
N ALA A 17 -12.30 -17.03 42.88
CA ALA A 17 -12.25 -18.46 42.67
C ALA A 17 -13.64 -19.11 42.81
N LEU A 18 -13.79 -20.23 42.08
CA LEU A 18 -14.58 -21.43 42.37
C LEU A 18 -16.10 -21.44 42.09
N GLY A 19 -16.47 -22.34 41.18
CA GLY A 19 -17.77 -23.02 41.11
C GLY A 19 -17.68 -24.31 40.30
N ILE A 20 -17.47 -25.44 40.97
CA ILE A 20 -17.47 -26.81 40.42
C ILE A 20 -18.92 -27.30 40.30
N VAL A 21 -19.30 -27.87 39.16
CA VAL A 21 -20.34 -28.92 39.08
C VAL A 21 -19.81 -30.08 38.23
N ALA A 22 -19.99 -31.28 38.78
CA ALA A 22 -19.50 -32.56 38.31
C ALA A 22 -20.57 -33.38 37.55
N CYS A 23 -20.09 -34.44 36.88
CA CYS A 23 -20.80 -35.60 36.31
C CYS A 23 -21.66 -35.35 35.06
N GLY A 24 -21.56 -36.14 33.99
CA GLY A 24 -20.81 -37.38 33.76
C GLY A 24 -21.20 -37.95 32.38
N GLY A 25 -20.34 -38.80 31.81
CA GLY A 25 -20.60 -39.48 30.54
C GLY A 25 -19.35 -40.06 29.92
N GLU A 26 -18.83 -41.13 30.50
CA GLU A 26 -17.87 -42.06 29.90
C GLU A 26 -18.60 -42.97 28.90
N GLU A 27 -18.17 -43.04 27.63
CA GLU A 27 -18.17 -44.26 26.78
C GLU A 27 -17.08 -44.13 25.68
N GLU A 28 -15.95 -44.83 25.84
CA GLU A 28 -15.03 -45.24 24.76
C GLU A 28 -15.42 -46.67 24.29
N PRO A 29 -14.67 -47.36 23.39
CA PRO A 29 -14.37 -47.08 21.99
C PRO A 29 -14.73 -48.29 21.08
N VAL A 30 -14.80 -48.11 19.75
CA VAL A 30 -14.77 -49.22 18.76
C VAL A 30 -13.79 -48.82 17.65
N LYS A 31 -12.51 -49.22 17.72
CA LYS A 31 -11.88 -50.44 17.18
C LYS A 31 -12.14 -50.77 15.68
N THR A 32 -11.10 -50.43 14.89
CA THR A 32 -10.33 -51.30 13.96
C THR A 32 -11.09 -51.84 12.72
N THR A 33 -10.60 -51.77 11.47
CA THR A 33 -9.40 -52.40 10.85
C THR A 33 -9.51 -52.23 9.30
N PRO A 34 -8.54 -52.59 8.42
CA PRO A 34 -7.27 -51.91 8.06
C PRO A 34 -7.04 -51.73 6.53
N ALA A 35 -5.85 -51.21 6.19
CA ALA A 35 -4.95 -51.61 5.07
C ALA A 35 -5.38 -51.27 3.62
N GLN A 36 -4.50 -51.01 2.65
CA GLN A 36 -3.05 -50.78 2.50
C GLN A 36 -2.79 -50.72 0.97
N GLU A 37 -1.84 -49.89 0.52
CA GLU A 37 -0.99 -49.96 -0.70
C GLU A 37 -0.57 -48.50 -0.99
N GLU A 38 0.60 -48.00 -0.56
CA GLU A 38 1.97 -48.31 -1.01
C GLU A 38 2.13 -48.33 -2.55
N GLU A 39 2.50 -47.15 -3.10
CA GLU A 39 3.56 -46.82 -4.09
C GLU A 39 4.08 -47.89 -5.07
N PRO A 40 4.59 -47.57 -6.30
CA PRO A 40 5.53 -46.45 -6.53
C PRO A 40 5.53 -45.76 -7.93
N ALA A 41 6.36 -44.70 -7.98
CA ALA A 41 7.08 -44.04 -9.07
C ALA A 41 7.08 -44.66 -10.48
N GLN A 42 7.13 -43.80 -11.52
CA GLN A 42 8.32 -43.67 -12.41
C GLN A 42 8.14 -42.70 -13.61
N ASP A 43 9.26 -42.02 -13.89
CA ASP A 43 9.79 -41.51 -15.17
C ASP A 43 9.28 -40.19 -15.79
N GLU A 44 10.18 -39.19 -15.76
CA GLU A 44 10.34 -38.14 -16.78
C GLU A 44 10.83 -38.77 -18.12
N PRO A 45 10.81 -38.09 -19.30
CA PRO A 45 11.78 -37.02 -19.57
C PRO A 45 11.30 -35.86 -20.49
N LEU A 46 12.05 -34.75 -20.41
CA LEU A 46 12.56 -33.85 -21.46
C LEU A 46 11.79 -33.76 -22.80
N GLU A 47 11.55 -32.53 -23.25
CA GLU A 47 12.16 -32.03 -24.50
C GLU A 47 12.44 -30.51 -24.36
N GLU A 48 13.67 -30.13 -24.70
CA GLU A 48 14.09 -28.75 -25.00
C GLU A 48 13.45 -28.33 -26.32
N ASP A 49 12.88 -27.13 -26.40
CA ASP A 49 12.78 -26.43 -27.68
C ASP A 49 13.66 -25.19 -27.63
N LYS A 50 14.78 -25.35 -28.31
CA LYS A 50 15.83 -24.39 -28.57
C LYS A 50 15.96 -24.33 -30.09
N ASP A 51 15.31 -23.36 -30.70
CA ASP A 51 15.61 -22.89 -32.06
C ASP A 51 16.18 -21.47 -31.89
N GLU A 52 17.50 -21.26 -31.92
CA GLU A 52 18.35 -21.19 -33.12
C GLU A 52 17.88 -20.16 -34.17
N ASP A 53 18.66 -19.09 -34.21
CA ASP A 53 19.25 -18.51 -35.42
C ASP A 53 18.37 -17.65 -36.33
N SER A 54 18.67 -16.34 -36.36
CA SER A 54 19.15 -15.71 -37.59
C SER A 54 19.81 -14.38 -37.25
N GLU A 55 21.13 -14.36 -37.42
CA GLU A 55 21.92 -13.17 -37.73
C GLU A 55 21.35 -12.48 -38.99
N GLU A 56 21.43 -11.15 -39.09
CA GLU A 56 22.21 -10.50 -40.15
C GLU A 56 22.25 -8.98 -39.97
N GLU A 57 23.47 -8.47 -40.15
CA GLU A 57 23.90 -7.09 -40.26
C GLU A 57 23.24 -6.37 -41.45
N ASN A 58 23.10 -5.04 -41.37
CA ASN A 58 23.68 -4.14 -42.39
C ASN A 58 23.50 -2.64 -42.06
N GLU A 59 24.65 -1.97 -42.00
CA GLU A 59 25.08 -0.79 -42.79
C GLU A 59 24.22 0.49 -42.85
N ASP A 60 24.82 1.56 -42.30
CA ASP A 60 25.31 2.75 -43.02
C ASP A 60 24.37 3.46 -44.02
N ALA A 61 24.04 4.73 -43.73
CA ALA A 61 24.49 5.90 -44.53
C ALA A 61 23.59 7.14 -44.35
N SER A 62 24.24 8.22 -43.89
CA SER A 62 24.21 9.61 -44.38
C SER A 62 22.90 10.36 -44.71
N GLN A 63 22.76 11.48 -43.97
CA GLN A 63 22.42 12.86 -44.40
C GLN A 63 21.87 13.09 -45.82
N GLU A 64 20.80 13.88 -45.94
CA GLU A 64 20.79 15.12 -46.74
C GLU A 64 19.77 16.15 -46.22
N ASP A 65 20.20 17.41 -46.31
CA ASP A 65 19.51 18.68 -46.09
C ASP A 65 18.18 18.82 -46.84
N GLY A 66 17.18 19.37 -46.14
CA GLY A 66 15.93 19.85 -46.70
C GLY A 66 15.61 21.26 -46.20
N SER A 67 16.31 22.25 -46.76
CA SER A 67 16.05 23.67 -46.54
C SER A 67 14.70 24.08 -47.15
N GLY A 68 13.83 24.66 -46.33
CA GLY A 68 12.53 25.18 -46.72
C GLY A 68 12.17 26.42 -45.90
N GLU A 69 12.67 27.58 -46.33
CA GLU A 69 12.22 28.89 -45.85
C GLU A 69 10.83 29.22 -46.43
N GLY A 70 9.90 29.59 -45.55
CA GLY A 70 8.58 30.11 -45.90
C GLY A 70 7.96 30.84 -44.70
N PRO A 71 7.64 32.14 -44.78
CA PRO A 71 7.44 33.02 -43.63
C PRO A 71 5.97 33.14 -43.19
N GLY A 72 5.79 33.50 -41.92
CA GLY A 72 4.64 34.29 -41.48
C GLY A 72 3.76 33.60 -40.45
N GLY A 73 3.61 34.26 -39.31
CA GLY A 73 2.59 33.93 -38.32
C GLY A 73 3.10 34.08 -36.90
N GLU A 74 3.30 35.33 -36.47
CA GLU A 74 3.22 35.66 -35.05
C GLU A 74 1.81 35.28 -34.58
N ASP A 75 1.70 34.16 -33.89
CA ASP A 75 0.60 33.94 -32.96
C ASP A 75 1.21 33.42 -31.66
N SER A 76 1.38 34.36 -30.73
CA SER A 76 1.70 34.08 -29.34
C SER A 76 0.46 33.46 -28.70
N GLY A 77 0.22 32.19 -29.03
CA GLY A 77 -0.59 31.30 -28.22
C GLY A 77 0.22 30.92 -26.99
N GLU A 78 0.06 31.71 -25.94
CA GLU A 78 0.37 31.30 -24.58
C GLU A 78 -0.53 30.09 -24.30
N GLU A 79 -0.02 28.87 -24.53
CA GLU A 79 -0.63 27.65 -24.03
C GLU A 79 -0.60 27.76 -22.51
N GLY A 80 -1.69 28.30 -21.97
CA GLY A 80 -1.95 28.27 -20.55
C GLY A 80 -1.96 26.82 -20.14
N SER A 81 -0.91 26.41 -19.44
CA SER A 81 -1.00 25.27 -18.54
C SER A 81 -2.29 25.46 -17.74
N ASP A 82 -3.23 24.55 -17.91
CA ASP A 82 -4.41 24.38 -17.06
C ASP A 82 -3.90 24.01 -15.65
N ALA A 83 -3.26 24.97 -14.99
CA ALA A 83 -2.94 24.88 -13.59
C ALA A 83 -4.29 24.82 -12.88
N ALA A 84 -4.53 23.72 -12.19
CA ALA A 84 -5.72 23.56 -11.38
C ALA A 84 -5.89 24.81 -10.50
N GLN A 85 -7.00 25.52 -10.70
CA GLN A 85 -7.27 26.73 -9.94
C GLN A 85 -7.84 26.32 -8.58
N GLY A 86 -7.22 26.77 -7.49
CA GLY A 86 -7.63 26.39 -6.15
C GLY A 86 -6.78 27.02 -5.07
N GLU A 87 -7.17 26.79 -3.82
CA GLU A 87 -6.29 27.02 -2.68
C GLU A 87 -5.18 25.96 -2.67
N PRO A 88 -3.96 26.28 -2.21
CA PRO A 88 -2.89 25.30 -2.10
C PRO A 88 -3.30 24.09 -1.26
N THR A 89 -2.83 22.90 -1.66
CA THR A 89 -3.11 21.66 -0.93
C THR A 89 -2.48 21.71 0.45
N VAL A 90 -3.26 21.34 1.46
CA VAL A 90 -2.80 21.28 2.85
C VAL A 90 -2.11 19.94 3.11
N ILE A 91 -0.87 20.00 3.58
CA ILE A 91 -0.10 18.80 3.93
C ILE A 91 -0.18 18.56 5.44
N GLY A 92 -0.50 17.33 5.81
CA GLY A 92 -0.58 16.88 7.19
C GLY A 92 0.03 15.50 7.37
N SER A 93 -0.02 15.02 8.61
CA SER A 93 0.37 13.67 8.96
C SER A 93 -0.78 12.96 9.67
N GLU A 94 -0.77 11.65 9.61
CA GLU A 94 -1.75 10.80 10.26
C GLU A 94 -1.13 9.49 10.73
N TRP A 95 -1.60 9.04 11.88
CA TRP A 95 -1.24 7.76 12.45
C TRP A 95 -2.38 7.21 13.30
N ILE A 96 -2.23 5.97 13.74
CA ILE A 96 -3.17 5.26 14.61
C ILE A 96 -3.33 6.03 15.93
N GLU A 97 -4.56 6.35 16.28
CA GLU A 97 -4.93 7.03 17.53
C GLU A 97 -5.85 6.13 18.39
N ASP A 98 -6.07 6.54 19.65
CA ASP A 98 -6.89 5.81 20.63
C ASP A 98 -8.35 5.58 20.19
N ASP A 99 -8.86 6.35 19.23
CA ASP A 99 -10.23 6.25 18.73
C ASP A 99 -10.39 5.38 17.48
N TRP A 100 -9.30 4.76 17.01
CA TRP A 100 -9.30 3.84 15.86
C TRP A 100 -9.80 2.44 16.26
N GLU A 101 -10.41 1.75 15.30
CA GLU A 101 -10.73 0.33 15.43
C GLU A 101 -9.46 -0.50 15.24
N LEU A 102 -9.07 -1.26 16.29
CA LEU A 102 -7.89 -2.11 16.29
C LEU A 102 -8.30 -3.58 16.17
N THR A 103 -7.79 -4.26 15.15
CA THR A 103 -8.02 -5.68 14.90
C THR A 103 -6.74 -6.49 15.08
N GLU A 104 -6.78 -7.50 15.94
CA GLU A 104 -5.69 -8.48 16.06
C GLU A 104 -5.77 -9.48 14.91
N VAL A 105 -4.64 -9.75 14.27
CA VAL A 105 -4.52 -10.72 13.18
C VAL A 105 -3.57 -11.83 13.61
N ASP A 106 -4.03 -13.09 13.57
CA ASP A 106 -3.25 -14.26 13.98
C ASP A 106 -2.12 -14.63 12.99
N GLN A 107 -2.07 -13.97 11.83
CA GLN A 107 -1.12 -14.22 10.76
C GLN A 107 0.01 -13.18 10.78
N ASP A 108 1.25 -13.64 10.62
CA ASP A 108 2.39 -12.77 10.31
C ASP A 108 2.28 -12.29 8.86
N LEU A 109 1.77 -11.08 8.66
CA LEU A 109 1.61 -10.50 7.32
C LEU A 109 2.95 -10.16 6.66
N CYS A 110 4.02 -10.07 7.45
CA CYS A 110 5.37 -9.67 7.03
C CYS A 110 6.31 -10.89 6.84
N ASP A 111 5.84 -12.13 7.00
CA ASP A 111 6.68 -13.35 6.94
C ASP A 111 7.37 -13.53 5.56
N PHE A 112 6.77 -12.98 4.50
CA PHE A 112 7.30 -13.11 3.13
C PHE A 112 8.24 -11.97 2.71
N SER A 113 7.90 -10.73 3.07
CA SER A 113 8.65 -9.55 2.63
C SER A 113 8.45 -8.37 3.57
N ILE A 114 9.51 -7.59 3.73
CA ILE A 114 9.48 -6.27 4.34
C ILE A 114 10.16 -5.32 3.35
N ALA A 115 9.52 -4.19 3.09
CA ALA A 115 10.03 -3.14 2.24
C ALA A 115 9.83 -1.78 2.91
N ASP A 116 10.50 -0.75 2.38
CA ASP A 116 10.23 0.62 2.79
C ASP A 116 8.77 0.96 2.46
N SER A 117 8.15 1.74 3.34
CA SER A 117 6.80 2.20 3.10
C SER A 117 6.81 3.29 2.04
N PRO A 118 6.02 3.18 0.96
CA PRO A 118 5.89 4.27 0.01
C PRO A 118 5.08 5.43 0.60
N PHE A 119 4.65 5.36 1.87
CA PHE A 119 3.72 6.31 2.48
C PHE A 119 4.35 7.27 3.50
N SER A 120 5.66 7.16 3.74
CA SER A 120 6.35 7.83 4.84
C SER A 120 7.84 7.99 4.54
N ASP A 121 8.39 9.16 4.84
CA ASP A 121 9.85 9.39 4.88
C ASP A 121 10.49 8.91 6.19
N ASN A 122 9.68 8.57 7.19
CA ASN A 122 10.17 8.04 8.46
C ASN A 122 10.71 6.61 8.27
N PRO A 123 12.01 6.36 8.56
CA PRO A 123 12.67 5.08 8.32
C PRO A 123 12.14 3.94 9.20
N ASP A 124 11.40 4.25 10.27
CA ASP A 124 10.80 3.24 11.13
C ASP A 124 9.48 2.70 10.55
N VAL A 125 8.89 3.40 9.58
CA VAL A 125 7.70 2.92 8.85
C VAL A 125 8.11 1.95 7.75
N PHE A 126 7.34 0.89 7.54
CA PHE A 126 7.58 -0.14 6.51
C PHE A 126 6.27 -0.68 5.92
N SER A 127 6.39 -1.45 4.85
CA SER A 127 5.30 -2.26 4.29
C SER A 127 5.62 -3.76 4.40
N CYS A 128 4.60 -4.59 4.59
CA CYS A 128 4.72 -6.06 4.55
C CYS A 128 4.66 -6.62 3.11
N GLY A 129 4.77 -5.76 2.10
CA GLY A 129 4.77 -6.11 0.68
C GLY A 129 3.38 -6.26 0.07
N ALA A 130 3.34 -6.38 -1.26
CA ALA A 130 2.12 -6.27 -2.06
C ALA A 130 1.04 -7.33 -1.77
N THR A 131 1.38 -8.43 -1.08
CA THR A 131 0.41 -9.49 -0.71
C THR A 131 -0.24 -9.26 0.65
N ALA A 132 0.26 -8.33 1.44
CA ALA A 132 -0.31 -7.94 2.72
C ALA A 132 -1.31 -6.79 2.51
N ASP A 133 -2.34 -7.06 1.70
CA ASP A 133 -3.27 -6.10 1.10
C ASP A 133 -3.93 -5.10 2.09
N SER A 134 -4.04 -5.46 3.37
CA SER A 134 -4.63 -4.62 4.42
C SER A 134 -3.60 -3.91 5.31
N ALA A 135 -2.29 -4.08 5.06
CA ALA A 135 -1.21 -3.53 5.87
C ALA A 135 -0.51 -2.39 5.12
N VAL A 136 -1.15 -1.22 5.06
CA VAL A 136 -0.74 -0.07 4.23
C VAL A 136 0.62 0.48 4.70
N ALA A 137 0.71 0.89 5.96
CA ALA A 137 1.92 1.44 6.56
C ALA A 137 2.07 0.93 7.99
N CYS A 138 3.23 0.35 8.30
CA CYS A 138 3.46 -0.41 9.52
C CYS A 138 4.64 0.12 10.34
N VAL A 139 4.58 -0.06 11.66
CA VAL A 139 5.71 0.15 12.59
C VAL A 139 5.83 -1.03 13.54
N LEU A 140 7.02 -1.22 14.12
CA LEU A 140 7.24 -2.17 15.19
C LEU A 140 7.15 -1.45 16.53
N ASP A 141 6.18 -1.82 17.36
CA ASP A 141 6.00 -1.29 18.71
C ASP A 141 6.97 -1.93 19.71
N VAL A 142 7.10 -1.33 20.90
CA VAL A 142 7.96 -1.73 22.02
C VAL A 142 7.70 -3.15 22.49
N ASP A 143 6.48 -3.67 22.33
CA ASP A 143 6.08 -5.03 22.68
C ASP A 143 6.37 -6.06 21.55
N GLN A 144 7.12 -5.68 20.51
CA GLN A 144 7.39 -6.49 19.32
C GLN A 144 6.14 -6.83 18.50
N MET A 145 5.06 -6.08 18.71
CA MET A 145 3.87 -6.13 17.88
C MET A 145 4.05 -5.19 16.69
N VAL A 146 3.77 -5.69 15.50
CA VAL A 146 3.63 -4.83 14.32
C VAL A 146 2.26 -4.16 14.40
N GLN A 147 2.21 -2.85 14.27
CA GLN A 147 0.98 -2.08 14.12
C GLN A 147 0.95 -1.48 12.72
N CYS A 148 -0.12 -1.70 11.97
CA CYS A 148 -0.29 -1.15 10.63
C CYS A 148 -1.58 -0.36 10.50
N VAL A 149 -1.52 0.73 9.75
CA VAL A 149 -2.70 1.38 9.19
C VAL A 149 -3.33 0.42 8.18
N GLU A 150 -4.61 0.09 8.36
CA GLU A 150 -5.40 -0.63 7.37
C GLU A 150 -6.15 0.36 6.47
N SER A 151 -6.80 1.35 7.07
CA SER A 151 -7.53 2.39 6.36
C SER A 151 -7.61 3.63 7.24
N ALA A 152 -6.99 4.72 6.78
CA ALA A 152 -6.92 5.97 7.53
C ALA A 152 -8.22 6.79 7.47
N ASP A 153 -8.97 6.68 6.38
CA ASP A 153 -10.30 7.28 6.21
C ASP A 153 -11.33 6.65 7.18
N SER A 154 -11.32 5.31 7.31
CA SER A 154 -12.25 4.58 8.17
C SER A 154 -11.71 4.36 9.58
N LYS A 155 -10.54 4.91 9.90
CA LYS A 155 -9.83 4.78 11.19
C LYS A 155 -9.68 3.33 11.65
N LYS A 156 -9.16 2.48 10.76
CA LYS A 156 -8.91 1.06 11.04
C LYS A 156 -7.43 0.76 11.03
N ALA A 157 -7.03 -0.05 12.00
CA ALA A 157 -5.68 -0.52 12.16
C ALA A 157 -5.67 -2.00 12.52
N ILE A 158 -4.58 -2.66 12.13
CA ILE A 158 -4.33 -4.06 12.44
C ILE A 158 -3.05 -4.19 13.25
N PHE A 159 -2.99 -5.23 14.08
CA PHE A 159 -1.77 -5.57 14.80
C PHE A 159 -1.56 -7.07 14.86
N PHE A 160 -0.30 -7.50 14.82
CA PHE A 160 0.10 -8.90 14.80
C PHE A 160 1.54 -9.08 15.27
N GLU A 161 1.91 -10.30 15.66
CA GLU A 161 3.30 -10.65 15.94
C GLU A 161 4.06 -10.91 14.64
N SER A 162 5.27 -10.36 14.49
CA SER A 162 6.15 -10.69 13.35
C SER A 162 7.57 -10.96 13.77
N SER A 163 8.06 -12.15 13.43
CA SER A 163 9.46 -12.53 13.73
C SER A 163 10.45 -11.98 12.71
N ALA A 164 9.98 -11.63 11.51
CA ALA A 164 10.79 -11.11 10.41
C ALA A 164 11.25 -9.65 10.67
N VAL A 165 10.39 -8.81 11.25
CA VAL A 165 10.66 -7.38 11.45
C VAL A 165 11.71 -7.12 12.53
N ALA A 166 11.81 -7.99 13.54
CA ALA A 166 12.83 -7.91 14.58
C ALA A 166 14.28 -8.09 14.06
N GLY A 167 14.46 -8.46 12.78
CA GLY A 167 15.74 -8.76 12.13
C GLY A 167 16.52 -7.57 11.53
N GLY A 168 15.91 -6.40 11.42
CA GLY A 168 16.62 -5.10 11.34
C GLY A 168 17.52 -4.83 10.13
N ALA A 169 17.09 -5.17 8.92
CA ALA A 169 17.67 -4.57 7.72
C ALA A 169 16.54 -4.16 6.77
N LYS A 170 16.32 -2.85 6.67
CA LYS A 170 15.45 -2.28 5.65
C LYS A 170 16.33 -1.73 4.51
N PRO A 171 15.89 -1.81 3.25
CA PRO A 171 16.52 -1.08 2.14
C PRO A 171 16.57 0.43 2.43
N GLU A 172 17.31 1.17 1.61
CA GLU A 172 17.22 2.63 1.57
C GLU A 172 16.64 2.97 0.19
N ASP A 173 15.31 3.13 0.09
CA ASP A 173 14.69 3.73 -1.10
C ASP A 173 14.44 5.24 -0.88
N GLU A 174 14.87 6.05 -1.86
CA GLU A 174 14.75 7.52 -1.85
C GLU A 174 13.48 8.02 -2.57
N ALA A 175 12.43 7.19 -2.65
CA ALA A 175 11.18 7.57 -3.32
C ALA A 175 10.41 8.61 -2.48
N GLU A 176 9.85 9.63 -3.15
CA GLU A 176 8.97 10.58 -2.47
C GLU A 176 7.73 9.84 -1.92
N PRO A 177 7.29 10.14 -0.69
CA PRO A 177 6.20 9.42 -0.08
C PRO A 177 4.89 9.79 -0.76
N THR A 178 3.94 8.87 -0.69
CA THR A 178 2.57 8.99 -1.20
C THR A 178 1.60 9.10 0.00
N PRO A 179 0.52 9.91 -0.07
CA PRO A 179 -0.37 10.07 1.09
C PRO A 179 -1.15 8.78 1.47
N ILE A 180 -1.28 8.46 2.77
CA ILE A 180 -2.19 7.38 3.25
C ILE A 180 -3.66 7.80 3.26
N ARG A 181 -3.93 9.10 3.19
CA ARG A 181 -5.28 9.65 3.03
C ARG A 181 -5.24 10.91 2.20
N LEU A 182 -6.19 11.01 1.30
CA LEU A 182 -6.48 12.20 0.51
C LEU A 182 -7.88 12.72 0.87
N GLU A 183 -8.02 14.02 0.77
CA GLU A 183 -9.31 14.69 0.85
C GLU A 183 -9.44 15.62 -0.35
N LEU A 184 -10.45 15.41 -1.17
CA LEU A 184 -10.67 16.16 -2.40
C LEU A 184 -11.39 17.48 -2.09
N THR A 185 -11.36 18.41 -3.04
CA THR A 185 -12.00 19.74 -2.89
C THR A 185 -13.52 19.68 -2.72
N ASP A 186 -14.17 18.60 -3.15
CA ASP A 186 -15.60 18.35 -2.90
C ASP A 186 -15.89 17.76 -1.52
N GLY A 187 -14.85 17.45 -0.74
CA GLY A 187 -14.92 16.87 0.60
C GLY A 187 -14.83 15.35 0.64
N THR A 188 -14.71 14.67 -0.50
CA THR A 188 -14.57 13.21 -0.56
C THR A 188 -13.24 12.77 0.04
N SER A 189 -13.28 11.80 0.96
CA SER A 189 -12.07 11.15 1.47
C SER A 189 -11.72 9.88 0.68
N CYS A 190 -10.42 9.70 0.42
CA CYS A 190 -9.88 8.54 -0.29
C CYS A 190 -8.66 7.97 0.44
N SER A 191 -8.47 6.66 0.35
CA SER A 191 -7.32 5.93 0.93
C SER A 191 -6.79 4.89 -0.06
N PRO A 192 -5.54 4.43 0.11
CA PRO A 192 -5.03 3.29 -0.65
C PRO A 192 -5.99 2.10 -0.53
N ALA A 193 -6.26 1.45 -1.65
CA ALA A 193 -7.05 0.24 -1.71
C ALA A 193 -6.13 -0.98 -1.83
N ALA A 194 -6.53 -2.08 -1.19
CA ALA A 194 -5.94 -3.40 -1.41
C ALA A 194 -5.93 -3.74 -2.91
N HIS A 195 -4.80 -4.22 -3.45
CA HIS A 195 -4.51 -4.33 -4.88
C HIS A 195 -5.35 -5.39 -5.64
N ALA A 196 -6.29 -6.05 -4.98
CA ALA A 196 -7.05 -7.14 -5.53
C ALA A 196 -8.18 -6.66 -6.47
N GLY A 197 -7.93 -6.74 -7.78
CA GLY A 197 -8.97 -6.63 -8.81
C GLY A 197 -9.14 -5.26 -9.45
N MET A 198 -8.10 -4.42 -9.43
CA MET A 198 -8.10 -3.08 -10.02
C MET A 198 -8.53 -3.12 -11.50
N GLU A 199 -9.58 -2.38 -11.83
CA GLU A 199 -9.90 -2.10 -13.24
C GLU A 199 -8.82 -1.19 -13.82
N THR A 200 -8.33 -1.55 -15.02
CA THR A 200 -7.29 -0.78 -15.70
C THR A 200 -7.92 0.16 -16.72
N HIS A 201 -7.48 1.41 -16.72
CA HIS A 201 -7.94 2.45 -17.64
C HIS A 201 -6.73 3.02 -18.39
N ASP A 202 -6.61 2.70 -19.68
CA ASP A 202 -5.58 3.26 -20.57
C ASP A 202 -4.16 3.30 -19.98
N GLY A 203 -3.70 2.19 -19.39
CA GLY A 203 -2.35 2.09 -18.80
C GLY A 203 -2.27 2.57 -17.34
N LYS A 204 -3.39 2.94 -16.73
CA LYS A 204 -3.52 3.30 -15.32
C LYS A 204 -4.32 2.25 -14.55
N ALA A 205 -4.13 2.19 -13.25
CA ALA A 205 -4.88 1.33 -12.33
C ALA A 205 -5.42 2.14 -11.14
N ALA A 206 -6.54 1.70 -10.56
CA ALA A 206 -7.13 2.29 -9.37
C ALA A 206 -6.35 1.91 -8.11
N TRP A 207 -5.52 2.82 -7.59
CA TRP A 207 -4.73 2.56 -6.37
C TRP A 207 -5.40 3.06 -5.10
N TYR A 208 -6.37 3.97 -5.22
CA TYR A 208 -7.14 4.50 -4.09
C TYR A 208 -8.63 4.28 -4.31
N GLY A 209 -9.32 3.90 -3.24
CA GLY A 209 -10.77 3.94 -3.16
C GLY A 209 -11.23 5.16 -2.36
N CYS A 210 -12.35 5.74 -2.77
CA CYS A 210 -12.97 6.88 -2.11
C CYS A 210 -14.30 6.50 -1.44
N GLU A 211 -14.71 7.25 -0.42
CA GLU A 211 -15.93 6.96 0.36
C GLU A 211 -17.23 7.02 -0.45
N ASP A 212 -17.21 7.74 -1.57
CA ASP A 212 -18.35 7.85 -2.49
C ASP A 212 -18.37 6.75 -3.55
N GLY A 213 -17.41 5.81 -3.50
CA GLY A 213 -17.25 4.72 -4.46
C GLY A 213 -16.45 5.10 -5.71
N SER A 214 -15.91 6.32 -5.79
CA SER A 214 -14.97 6.69 -6.84
C SER A 214 -13.58 6.13 -6.58
N GLU A 215 -12.73 6.15 -7.60
CA GLU A 215 -11.38 5.59 -7.57
C GLU A 215 -10.37 6.61 -8.07
N LEU A 216 -9.15 6.60 -7.53
CA LEU A 216 -8.04 7.42 -8.02
C LEU A 216 -7.03 6.57 -8.76
N LEU A 217 -6.64 7.06 -9.93
CA LEU A 217 -5.77 6.35 -10.84
C LEU A 217 -4.30 6.70 -10.63
N ALA A 218 -3.45 5.70 -10.76
CA ALA A 218 -2.01 5.87 -10.92
C ALA A 218 -1.56 5.18 -12.22
N ASP A 219 -0.51 5.70 -12.82
CA ASP A 219 0.19 5.04 -13.91
C ASP A 219 0.72 3.67 -13.47
N ILE A 220 0.56 2.65 -14.30
CA ILE A 220 0.96 1.28 -13.95
C ILE A 220 2.49 1.14 -13.92
N GLU A 221 3.22 1.87 -14.76
CA GLU A 221 4.69 1.80 -14.82
C GLU A 221 5.35 2.57 -13.68
N GLU A 222 4.78 3.72 -13.30
CA GLU A 222 5.28 4.53 -12.18
C GLU A 222 4.74 4.07 -10.81
N GLY A 223 3.62 3.33 -10.79
CA GLY A 223 3.01 2.80 -9.58
C GLY A 223 2.31 3.87 -8.73
N ILE A 224 2.09 3.56 -7.46
CA ILE A 224 1.26 4.35 -6.55
C ILE A 224 1.71 5.81 -6.40
N SER A 225 3.01 6.09 -6.52
CA SER A 225 3.58 7.45 -6.40
C SER A 225 3.05 8.41 -7.47
N SER A 226 2.62 7.89 -8.61
CA SER A 226 2.03 8.70 -9.70
C SER A 226 0.57 9.07 -9.48
N THR A 227 -0.09 8.60 -8.42
CA THR A 227 -1.51 8.88 -8.16
C THR A 227 -1.78 10.38 -8.01
N VAL A 228 -0.84 11.09 -7.39
CA VAL A 228 -0.97 12.51 -7.06
C VAL A 228 0.03 13.32 -7.87
N ASN A 229 -0.48 14.24 -8.68
CA ASN A 229 0.37 15.22 -9.35
C ASN A 229 0.69 16.37 -8.39
N THR A 230 1.96 16.44 -7.99
CA THR A 230 2.49 17.41 -7.02
C THR A 230 3.28 18.55 -7.68
N SER A 231 3.22 18.69 -9.02
CA SER A 231 4.03 19.64 -9.79
C SER A 231 3.67 21.13 -9.57
N SER A 232 2.60 21.41 -8.82
CA SER A 232 2.13 22.76 -8.50
C SER A 232 1.69 22.86 -7.03
N ASP A 233 1.41 24.07 -6.54
CA ASP A 233 0.88 24.28 -5.17
C ASP A 233 -0.51 23.67 -4.95
N VAL A 234 -1.28 23.50 -6.04
CA VAL A 234 -2.57 22.80 -6.03
C VAL A 234 -2.34 21.41 -6.59
N TRP A 235 -2.37 20.41 -5.73
CA TRP A 235 -2.20 19.02 -6.14
C TRP A 235 -3.46 18.51 -6.82
N THR A 236 -3.28 17.60 -7.76
CA THR A 236 -4.40 16.98 -8.48
C THR A 236 -4.28 15.48 -8.54
N VAL A 237 -5.40 14.83 -8.79
CA VAL A 237 -5.53 13.38 -9.02
C VAL A 237 -6.40 13.14 -10.24
N GLU A 238 -6.23 12.01 -10.90
CA GLU A 238 -7.19 11.53 -11.90
C GLU A 238 -8.20 10.62 -11.21
N ARG A 239 -9.47 11.02 -11.22
CA ARG A 239 -10.56 10.34 -10.50
C ARG A 239 -11.56 9.77 -11.49
N ILE A 240 -11.97 8.53 -11.27
CA ILE A 240 -13.10 7.91 -11.98
C ILE A 240 -14.29 7.85 -11.05
N VAL A 241 -15.44 8.32 -11.53
CA VAL A 241 -16.74 8.20 -10.83
C VAL A 241 -17.64 7.28 -11.64
N ASP A 242 -18.22 6.27 -10.98
CA ASP A 242 -19.17 5.32 -11.58
C ASP A 242 -18.67 4.63 -12.88
N GLY A 243 -17.36 4.37 -12.99
CA GLY A 243 -16.75 3.76 -14.19
C GLY A 243 -16.75 4.67 -15.44
N GLY A 244 -16.92 5.98 -15.25
CA GLY A 244 -16.84 6.98 -16.32
C GLY A 244 -15.41 7.25 -16.81
N ASP A 245 -15.26 8.30 -17.61
CA ASP A 245 -13.94 8.78 -18.02
C ASP A 245 -13.21 9.42 -16.83
N PRO A 246 -11.87 9.30 -16.74
CA PRO A 246 -11.10 9.97 -15.69
C PRO A 246 -11.22 11.49 -15.77
N GLU A 247 -11.43 12.12 -14.61
CA GLU A 247 -11.49 13.57 -14.46
C GLU A 247 -10.41 14.07 -13.50
N THR A 248 -9.71 15.15 -13.88
CA THR A 248 -8.75 15.80 -13.00
C THR A 248 -9.48 16.49 -11.85
N THR A 249 -9.20 16.06 -10.62
CA THR A 249 -9.79 16.61 -9.40
C THR A 249 -8.71 17.23 -8.52
N ALA A 250 -8.97 18.41 -7.96
CA ALA A 250 -8.05 19.06 -7.03
C ALA A 250 -8.11 18.44 -5.63
N VAL A 251 -6.95 18.29 -5.01
CA VAL A 251 -6.76 17.77 -3.65
C VAL A 251 -6.80 18.93 -2.67
N ARG A 252 -7.68 18.85 -1.67
CA ARG A 252 -7.76 19.81 -0.55
C ARG A 252 -6.68 19.53 0.48
N SER A 253 -6.57 18.28 0.92
CA SER A 253 -5.63 17.86 1.96
C SER A 253 -4.98 16.53 1.61
N ALA A 254 -3.71 16.36 1.97
CA ALA A 254 -2.96 15.11 1.84
C ALA A 254 -2.29 14.77 3.17
N PHE A 255 -2.47 13.53 3.63
CA PHE A 255 -1.94 13.05 4.91
C PHE A 255 -0.98 11.88 4.70
N PHE A 256 0.22 12.00 5.25
CA PHE A 256 1.26 10.97 5.19
C PHE A 256 1.31 10.17 6.48
N ALA A 257 1.80 8.92 6.40
CA ALA A 257 2.01 8.09 7.57
C ALA A 257 3.15 8.69 8.41
N GLU A 258 2.88 9.09 9.65
CA GLU A 258 3.93 9.55 10.57
C GLU A 258 3.63 9.08 12.00
N PRO A 259 4.26 8.00 12.47
CA PRO A 259 4.12 7.56 13.85
C PRO A 259 4.63 8.63 14.83
N PRO A 260 4.06 8.71 16.04
CA PRO A 260 4.57 9.63 17.05
C PRO A 260 6.02 9.29 17.39
N ALA A 261 6.86 10.33 17.55
CA ALA A 261 8.23 10.15 18.01
C ALA A 261 8.28 9.63 19.47
N ASP A 262 9.13 8.63 19.71
CA ASP A 262 9.41 8.04 21.03
C ASP A 262 10.09 9.00 22.03
#